data_AF-A0A8C3B1G2-F1
#
_entry.id   AF-A0A8C3B1G2-F1
#
_cell.length_a   1.000
_cell.length_b   1.000
_cell.length_c   1.000
_cell.angle_alpha   90.00
_cell.angle_beta   90.00
_cell.angle_gamma   90.00
#
_symmetry.space_group_name_H-M   'P 1'
#
loop_
_entity.id
_entity.type
_entity.pdbx_description
1 polymer ?
#
loop_
_entity_poly.entity_id
_entity_poly.type
_entity_poly.pdbx_seq_one_letter_code
_entity_poly.pdbx_strand_id
1 'polypeptide(L)'
;MKLRAKHTCVLLTTVIFLRVAADLHAPEVHTKLGTLRGQYVSVKGKESGVHAYLGVPFAQPPIGPALRLAAPQPVKGWEGMRDATQQPPM
;
A
#
# COMPACT_ATOMS: atom_id res chain seq x y z
N MET A 1 -49.14 -11.77 9.89
CA MET A 1 -48.39 -10.89 8.95
C MET A 1 -47.20 -10.22 9.65
N LYS A 2 -46.07 -10.92 9.87
CA LYS A 2 -44.84 -10.34 10.49
C LYS A 2 -43.55 -10.97 9.95
N LEU A 3 -43.47 -11.26 8.65
CA LEU A 3 -42.33 -11.99 8.07
C LEU A 3 -41.80 -11.39 6.76
N ARG A 4 -41.84 -10.06 6.61
CA ARG A 4 -41.17 -9.38 5.47
C ARG A 4 -40.09 -8.39 5.89
N ALA A 5 -40.16 -7.78 7.08
CA ALA A 5 -39.20 -6.74 7.49
C ALA A 5 -37.83 -7.26 7.99
N LYS A 6 -37.75 -8.46 8.56
CA LYS A 6 -36.50 -9.00 9.15
C LYS A 6 -35.50 -9.45 8.09
N HIS A 7 -35.98 -10.09 7.01
CA HIS A 7 -35.12 -10.59 5.94
C HIS A 7 -34.52 -9.45 5.11
N THR A 8 -35.28 -8.38 4.85
CA THR A 8 -34.79 -7.20 4.12
C THR A 8 -33.68 -6.47 4.86
N CYS A 9 -33.75 -6.39 6.20
CA CYS A 9 -32.73 -5.72 7.01
C CYS A 9 -31.42 -6.52 7.10
N VAL A 10 -31.50 -7.86 7.21
CA VAL A 10 -30.32 -8.75 7.25
C VAL A 10 -29.62 -8.80 5.89
N LEU A 11 -30.37 -8.78 4.79
CA LEU A 11 -29.84 -8.71 3.41
C LEU A 11 -29.15 -7.38 3.12
N LEU A 12 -29.65 -6.25 3.63
CA LEU A 12 -28.96 -4.96 3.47
C LEU A 12 -27.64 -4.89 4.23
N THR A 13 -27.53 -5.51 5.42
CA THR A 13 -26.27 -5.52 6.19
C THR A 13 -25.20 -6.44 5.60
N THR A 14 -25.58 -7.52 4.90
CA THR A 14 -24.60 -8.42 4.26
C THR A 14 -23.94 -7.79 3.04
N VAL A 15 -24.65 -6.93 2.31
CA VAL A 15 -24.09 -6.19 1.16
C VAL A 15 -23.08 -5.12 1.60
N ILE A 16 -23.20 -4.59 2.81
CA ILE A 16 -22.26 -3.59 3.36
C ILE A 16 -20.96 -4.23 3.86
N PHE A 17 -21.00 -5.48 4.35
CA PHE A 17 -19.79 -6.21 4.78
C PHE A 17 -18.92 -6.74 3.62
N LEU A 18 -19.45 -6.79 2.39
CA LEU A 18 -18.74 -7.27 1.20
C LEU A 18 -18.10 -6.15 0.36
N ARG A 19 -17.74 -5.03 0.99
CA ARG A 19 -17.00 -3.92 0.36
C ARG A 19 -15.60 -3.77 0.98
N VAL A 20 -14.91 -4.86 1.25
CA VAL A 20 -13.44 -4.84 1.14
C VAL A 20 -13.13 -5.15 -0.32
N ALA A 21 -13.31 -4.14 -1.18
CA ALA A 21 -12.67 -4.16 -2.47
C ALA A 21 -11.18 -4.00 -2.19
N ALA A 22 -10.46 -5.13 -2.07
CA ALA A 22 -9.05 -5.12 -2.39
C ALA A 22 -8.96 -4.49 -3.78
N ASP A 23 -8.28 -3.35 -3.88
CA ASP A 23 -8.14 -2.60 -5.13
C ASP A 23 -7.49 -3.53 -6.16
N LEU A 24 -8.32 -4.05 -7.08
CA LEU A 24 -7.91 -4.99 -8.13
C LEU A 24 -6.90 -4.35 -9.11
N HIS A 25 -6.63 -3.05 -8.98
CA HIS A 25 -5.68 -2.28 -9.81
C HIS A 25 -4.61 -1.55 -8.98
N ALA A 26 -4.15 -2.12 -7.86
CA ALA A 26 -3.01 -1.55 -7.15
C ALA A 26 -1.82 -1.35 -8.11
N PRO A 27 -1.27 -0.12 -8.25
CA PRO A 27 -0.31 0.18 -9.28
C PRO A 27 1.03 -0.53 -9.02
N GLU A 28 1.53 -1.25 -10.02
CA GLU A 28 2.82 -1.93 -9.98
C GLU A 28 3.88 -1.14 -10.76
N VAL A 29 5.11 -1.11 -10.26
CA VAL A 29 6.25 -0.52 -10.98
C VAL A 29 7.52 -1.37 -10.81
N HIS A 30 8.27 -1.55 -11.90
CA HIS A 30 9.55 -2.23 -11.89
C HIS A 30 10.70 -1.23 -11.75
N THR A 31 11.58 -1.45 -10.79
CA THR A 31 12.80 -0.66 -10.57
C THR A 31 14.05 -1.52 -10.80
N LYS A 32 15.23 -0.89 -10.82
CA LYS A 32 16.51 -1.62 -10.86
C LYS A 32 16.72 -2.55 -9.66
N LEU A 33 16.04 -2.29 -8.54
CA LEU A 33 16.20 -3.01 -7.28
C LEU A 33 15.11 -4.06 -7.06
N GLY A 34 14.03 -4.04 -7.84
CA GLY A 34 12.89 -4.95 -7.68
C GLY A 34 11.55 -4.27 -7.97
N THR A 35 10.49 -5.05 -7.86
CA THR A 35 9.11 -4.62 -8.13
C THR A 35 8.46 -4.02 -6.89
N LEU A 36 7.66 -2.97 -7.08
CA LEU A 36 6.90 -2.29 -6.01
C LEU A 36 5.41 -2.31 -6.32
N ARG A 37 4.59 -2.57 -5.30
CA ARG A 37 3.14 -2.34 -5.30
C ARG A 37 2.82 -1.05 -4.55
N GLY A 38 2.24 -0.08 -5.24
CA GLY A 38 1.78 1.17 -4.66
C GLY A 38 0.27 1.19 -4.43
N GLN A 39 -0.28 2.39 -4.28
CA GLN A 39 -1.71 2.66 -4.15
C GLN A 39 -2.10 3.91 -4.94
N TYR A 40 -3.34 3.96 -5.44
CA TYR A 40 -3.91 5.19 -6.00
C TYR A 40 -4.44 6.08 -4.88
N VAL A 41 -4.04 7.35 -4.85
CA VAL A 41 -4.49 8.31 -3.82
C VAL A 41 -5.03 9.58 -4.45
N SER A 42 -6.13 10.10 -3.90
CA SER A 42 -6.69 11.40 -4.30
C SER A 42 -5.87 12.54 -3.70
N VAL A 43 -5.65 13.61 -4.48
CA VAL A 43 -4.89 14.78 -4.06
C VAL A 43 -5.76 16.02 -4.19
N LYS A 44 -5.82 16.84 -3.14
CA LYS A 44 -6.62 18.08 -3.17
C LYS A 44 -6.15 18.98 -4.31
N GLY A 45 -7.09 19.44 -5.13
CA GLY A 45 -6.81 20.32 -6.27
C GLY A 45 -6.39 19.59 -7.55
N LYS A 46 -6.46 18.26 -7.58
CA LYS A 46 -6.23 17.46 -8.79
C LYS A 46 -7.43 16.53 -9.02
N GLU A 47 -8.05 16.63 -10.20
CA GLU A 47 -9.20 15.79 -10.56
C GLU A 47 -8.80 14.32 -10.71
N SER A 48 -7.58 14.06 -11.18
CA SER A 48 -6.97 12.74 -11.15
C SER A 48 -6.15 12.56 -9.87
N GLY A 49 -6.24 11.38 -9.26
CA GLY A 49 -5.31 10.94 -8.23
C GLY A 49 -3.88 10.72 -8.75
N VAL A 50 -3.04 10.18 -7.88
CA VAL A 50 -1.64 9.85 -8.16
C VAL A 50 -1.35 8.42 -7.70
N HIS A 51 -0.33 7.80 -8.28
CA HIS A 51 0.24 6.56 -7.76
C HIS A 51 1.22 6.93 -6.65
N ALA A 52 0.96 6.45 -5.44
CA ALA A 52 1.83 6.63 -4.28
C ALA A 52 2.61 5.33 -4.01
N TYR A 53 3.92 5.47 -3.86
CA TYR A 53 4.85 4.42 -3.43
C TYR A 53 5.63 4.95 -2.22
N LEU A 54 5.41 4.32 -1.07
CA LEU A 54 5.86 4.75 0.25
C LEU A 54 6.85 3.74 0.83
N GLY A 55 7.76 4.18 1.70
CA GLY A 55 8.71 3.29 2.37
C GLY A 55 9.70 2.57 1.44
N VAL A 56 9.96 3.13 0.25
CA VAL A 56 10.89 2.55 -0.73
C VAL A 56 12.34 2.75 -0.25
N PRO A 57 13.12 1.68 -0.03
CA PRO A 57 14.49 1.82 0.45
C PRO A 57 15.41 2.33 -0.66
N PHE A 58 16.20 3.35 -0.34
CA PHE A 58 17.20 3.92 -1.25
C PHE A 58 18.65 3.69 -0.77
N ALA A 59 18.82 3.26 0.48
CA ALA A 59 20.11 2.95 1.10
C ALA A 59 19.95 1.86 2.17
N GLN A 60 21.07 1.27 2.61
CA GLN A 60 21.08 0.38 3.77
C GLN A 60 20.71 1.16 5.04
N PRO A 61 19.92 0.56 5.96
CA PRO A 61 19.65 1.16 7.26
C PRO A 61 20.96 1.47 8.02
N PRO A 62 21.16 2.70 8.55
CA PRO A 62 22.42 3.14 9.15
C PRO A 62 22.60 2.63 10.60
N ILE A 63 22.49 1.31 10.77
CA ILE A 63 22.55 0.64 12.07
C ILE A 63 23.87 -0.13 12.26
N GLY A 64 24.32 -0.21 13.51
CA GLY A 64 25.56 -0.90 13.88
C GLY A 64 26.84 -0.07 13.66
N PRO A 65 28.00 -0.60 14.08
CA PRO A 65 29.26 0.16 14.12
C PRO A 65 29.79 0.57 12.76
N ALA A 66 29.54 -0.25 11.73
CA ALA A 66 30.05 -0.03 10.38
C ALA A 66 29.25 1.01 9.57
N LEU A 67 27.98 1.23 9.92
CA LEU A 67 27.07 2.08 9.13
C LEU A 67 26.63 3.35 9.86
N ARG A 68 26.63 3.35 11.19
CA ARG A 68 26.26 4.54 11.97
C ARG A 68 27.31 5.64 11.74
N LEU A 69 26.84 6.85 11.42
CA LEU A 69 27.68 8.02 11.06
C LEU A 69 28.54 7.82 9.79
N ALA A 70 28.37 6.73 9.06
CA ALA A 70 29.03 6.52 7.78
C ALA A 70 28.19 7.09 6.62
N ALA A 71 28.80 7.24 5.45
CA ALA A 71 28.06 7.57 4.23
C ALA A 71 27.05 6.45 3.88
N PRO A 72 25.86 6.79 3.36
CA PRO A 72 24.86 5.81 2.96
C PRO A 72 25.42 4.76 1.99
N GLN A 73 25.14 3.49 2.25
CA GLN A 73 25.55 2.38 1.39
C GLN A 73 24.40 1.91 0.50
N PRO A 74 24.67 1.44 -0.74
CA PRO A 74 23.63 0.93 -1.63
C PRO A 74 22.85 -0.24 -1.02
N VAL A 75 21.53 -0.23 -1.19
CA VAL A 75 20.67 -1.36 -0.79
C VAL A 75 20.77 -2.49 -1.82
N LYS A 76 20.72 -3.73 -1.35
CA LYS A 76 20.59 -4.89 -2.24
C LYS A 76 19.18 -4.92 -2.84
N GLY A 77 19.08 -5.36 -4.10
CA GLY A 77 17.77 -5.63 -4.69
C GLY A 77 17.00 -6.69 -3.90
N TRP A 78 15.69 -6.71 -4.08
CA TRP A 78 14.79 -7.71 -3.51
C TRP A 78 14.13 -8.54 -4.62
N GLU A 79 13.79 -9.77 -4.30
CA GLU A 79 13.03 -10.64 -5.17
C GLU A 79 11.52 -10.43 -4.95
N GLY A 80 10.74 -10.70 -6.00
CA GLY A 80 9.28 -10.55 -5.96
C GLY A 80 8.82 -9.10 -5.83
N MET A 81 7.62 -8.93 -5.28
CA MET A 81 6.92 -7.66 -5.17
C MET A 81 6.94 -7.16 -3.73
N ARG A 82 7.45 -5.93 -3.53
CA ARG A 82 7.46 -5.26 -2.24
C ARG A 82 6.25 -4.35 -2.09
N ASP A 83 5.57 -4.42 -0.96
CA ASP A 83 4.49 -3.51 -0.61
C ASP A 83 5.05 -2.11 -0.28
N ALA A 84 4.61 -1.11 -1.02
CA ALA A 84 4.96 0.29 -0.90
C ALA A 84 3.72 1.15 -0.60
N THR A 85 2.79 0.64 0.21
CA THR A 85 1.58 1.38 0.63
C THR A 85 1.69 2.02 2.02
N GLN A 86 2.76 1.75 2.76
CA GLN A 86 2.94 2.18 4.15
C GLN A 86 4.12 3.16 4.29
N GLN A 87 3.96 4.14 5.18
CA GLN A 87 5.07 5.01 5.58
C GLN A 87 6.18 4.18 6.27
N PRO A 88 7.46 4.53 6.10
CA PRO A 88 8.51 3.92 6.90
C PRO A 88 8.32 4.30 8.39
N PRO A 89 8.88 3.52 9.32
CA PRO A 89 8.98 3.94 10.72
C PRO A 89 9.66 5.31 10.83
N MET A 90 9.13 6.16 11.72
CA MET A 90 9.76 7.43 12.13
C MET A 90 10.62 7.22 13.37
#